data_AF-A0A7C3TTA1-F1
#
_entry.id   AF-A0A7C3TTA1-F1
#
_cell.length_a   1.000
_cell.length_b   1.000
_cell.length_c   1.000
_cell.angle_alpha   90.00
_cell.angle_beta   90.00
_cell.angle_gamma   90.00
#
_symmetry.space_group_name_H-M   'P 1'
#
loop_
_entity.id
_entity.type
_entity.pdbx_description
1 polymer ?
#
loop_
_entity_poly.entity_id
_entity_poly.type
_entity_poly.pdbx_seq_one_letter_code
_entity_poly.pdbx_strand_id
1 'polypeptide(L)'
;MVAGLVSRGRILSLKPNKPKERRTVMANDPGIGYKVVATITGVKGKCSAGHQVGDTFEISCHNPAGLCGYFYHDLFPSLSTFQFGGALPWWQGDTITAQCPDSYNLVTMELTRTKRS
;
A
#
# COMPACT_ATOMS: atom_id res chain seq x y z
N MET A 1 -38.72 61.82 34.61
CA MET A 1 -38.69 60.39 34.26
C MET A 1 -37.85 60.23 33.00
N VAL A 2 -36.63 59.69 33.12
CA VAL A 2 -35.84 59.24 31.95
C VAL A 2 -35.28 57.88 32.34
N ALA A 3 -35.95 56.82 31.92
CA ALA A 3 -35.53 55.45 32.15
C ALA A 3 -34.49 55.08 31.07
N GLY A 4 -33.25 54.81 31.50
CA GLY A 4 -32.17 54.36 30.62
C GLY A 4 -32.40 52.93 30.14
N LEU A 5 -32.39 52.71 28.82
CA LEU A 5 -32.25 51.38 28.23
C LEU A 5 -30.78 51.00 28.19
N VAL A 6 -30.36 50.07 29.06
CA VAL A 6 -29.09 49.35 28.89
C VAL A 6 -29.42 48.03 28.20
N SER A 7 -29.20 47.99 26.88
CA SER A 7 -29.35 46.76 26.09
C SER A 7 -28.27 45.76 26.48
N ARG A 8 -28.66 44.66 27.11
CA ARG A 8 -27.77 43.53 27.42
C ARG A 8 -27.42 42.81 26.11
N GLY A 9 -26.24 43.09 25.55
CA GLY A 9 -25.70 42.35 24.42
C GLY A 9 -25.50 40.87 24.78
N ARG A 10 -26.11 39.96 24.02
CA ARG A 10 -25.86 38.51 24.11
C ARG A 10 -24.43 38.23 23.65
N ILE A 11 -23.58 37.78 24.57
CA ILE A 11 -22.32 37.12 24.23
C ILE A 11 -22.67 35.84 23.47
N LEU A 12 -22.47 35.85 22.14
CA LEU A 12 -22.53 34.65 21.31
C LEU A 12 -21.35 33.75 21.71
N SER A 13 -21.63 32.72 22.50
CA SER A 13 -20.67 31.66 22.79
C SER A 13 -20.33 30.95 21.48
N LEU A 14 -19.16 31.26 20.92
CA LEU A 14 -18.60 30.53 19.80
C LEU A 14 -18.28 29.12 20.28
N LYS A 15 -19.09 28.14 19.88
CA LYS A 15 -18.80 26.74 20.13
C LYS A 15 -17.44 26.42 19.49
N PRO A 16 -16.50 25.78 20.20
CA PRO A 16 -15.22 25.41 19.61
C PRO A 16 -15.48 24.51 18.41
N ASN A 17 -14.92 24.87 17.26
CA ASN A 17 -14.94 24.01 16.08
C ASN A 17 -14.21 22.71 16.47
N LYS A 18 -14.92 21.58 16.47
CA LYS A 18 -14.28 20.26 16.57
C LYS A 18 -13.26 20.17 15.42
N PRO A 19 -12.00 19.81 15.69
CA PRO A 19 -11.04 19.61 14.61
C PRO A 19 -11.62 18.55 13.67
N LYS A 20 -11.76 18.89 12.39
CA LYS A 20 -12.13 17.91 11.36
C LYS A 20 -11.07 16.83 11.42
N GLU A 21 -11.47 15.63 11.79
CA GLU A 21 -10.65 14.44 11.79
C GLU A 21 -9.95 14.36 10.43
N ARG A 22 -8.65 14.67 10.41
CA ARG A 22 -7.86 14.65 9.19
C ARG A 22 -7.64 13.17 8.90
N ARG A 23 -8.58 12.56 8.16
CA ARG A 23 -8.46 11.20 7.61
C ARG A 23 -7.04 11.09 7.07
N THR A 24 -6.20 10.27 7.69
CA THR A 24 -4.87 9.96 7.18
C THR A 24 -5.10 9.34 5.81
N VAL A 25 -4.96 10.14 4.76
CA VAL A 25 -5.12 9.67 3.38
C VAL A 25 -3.84 8.90 3.08
N MET A 26 -3.87 7.60 3.38
CA MET A 26 -2.86 6.67 2.85
C MET A 26 -2.85 6.76 1.32
N ALA A 27 -1.75 6.34 0.70
CA ALA A 27 -1.70 6.27 -0.76
C ALA A 27 -2.84 5.38 -1.28
N ASN A 28 -3.64 5.90 -2.19
CA ASN A 28 -4.66 5.13 -2.89
C ASN A 28 -4.03 4.46 -4.11
N ASP A 29 -4.37 3.19 -4.37
CA ASP A 29 -4.07 2.56 -5.66
C ASP A 29 -5.08 3.07 -6.71
N PRO A 30 -4.63 3.78 -7.75
CA PRO A 30 -5.53 4.41 -8.71
C PRO A 30 -6.06 3.44 -9.78
N GLY A 31 -5.79 2.13 -9.70
CA GLY A 31 -6.36 1.22 -10.70
C GLY A 31 -5.49 1.02 -11.95
N ILE A 32 -4.24 1.51 -11.96
CA ILE A 32 -3.47 1.64 -13.21
C ILE A 32 -2.58 0.44 -13.53
N GLY A 33 -2.48 0.12 -14.82
CA GLY A 33 -1.72 -1.02 -15.33
C GLY A 33 -2.44 -2.35 -15.11
N TYR A 34 -1.67 -3.43 -15.06
CA TYR A 34 -2.19 -4.77 -14.78
C TYR A 34 -2.50 -4.94 -13.29
N LYS A 35 -3.40 -5.88 -12.96
CA LYS A 35 -3.56 -6.40 -11.60
C LYS A 35 -2.40 -7.36 -11.36
N VAL A 36 -1.68 -7.22 -10.25
CA VAL A 36 -0.57 -8.10 -9.89
C VAL A 36 -0.89 -8.81 -8.58
N VAL A 37 -0.86 -10.13 -8.61
CA VAL A 37 -1.02 -10.99 -7.43
C VAL A 37 0.32 -11.59 -7.08
N ALA A 38 0.74 -11.39 -5.85
CA ALA A 38 1.91 -11.98 -5.25
C ALA A 38 1.54 -13.25 -4.49
N THR A 39 2.29 -14.32 -4.69
CA THR A 39 2.16 -15.58 -3.96
C THR A 39 3.52 -16.00 -3.41
N ILE A 40 3.64 -16.20 -2.11
CA ILE A 40 4.86 -16.72 -1.49
C ILE A 40 4.97 -18.21 -1.77
N THR A 41 6.00 -18.62 -2.51
CA THR A 41 6.20 -20.02 -2.94
C THR A 41 7.28 -20.73 -2.14
N GLY A 42 8.13 -20.00 -1.42
CA GLY A 42 9.18 -20.60 -0.61
C GLY A 42 9.62 -19.70 0.53
N VAL A 43 9.94 -20.31 1.67
CA VAL A 43 10.61 -19.65 2.80
C VAL A 43 11.72 -20.57 3.30
N LYS A 44 12.96 -20.12 3.14
CA LYS A 44 14.14 -20.73 3.77
C LYS A 44 14.32 -20.11 5.15
N GLY A 45 14.66 -20.92 6.15
CA GLY A 45 14.88 -20.40 7.51
C GLY A 45 13.60 -19.82 8.11
N LYS A 46 13.69 -18.63 8.70
CA LYS A 46 12.55 -17.97 9.36
C LYS A 46 12.46 -16.49 8.94
N CYS A 47 11.41 -16.13 8.20
CA CYS A 47 11.13 -14.74 7.89
C CYS A 47 10.74 -13.96 9.16
N SER A 48 11.49 -12.91 9.49
CA SER A 48 11.20 -12.05 10.65
C SER A 48 9.92 -11.20 10.47
N ALA A 49 9.52 -10.94 9.23
CA ALA A 49 8.27 -10.26 8.89
C ALA A 49 7.05 -11.19 8.92
N GLY A 50 7.24 -12.50 9.10
CA GLY A 50 6.16 -13.46 9.27
C GLY A 50 5.52 -13.99 7.98
N HIS A 51 6.12 -13.72 6.81
CA HIS A 51 5.66 -14.29 5.54
C HIS A 51 5.80 -15.81 5.52
N GLN A 52 4.78 -16.50 5.00
CA GLN A 52 4.65 -17.95 4.96
C GLN A 52 4.32 -18.43 3.55
N VAL A 53 4.72 -19.67 3.22
CA VAL A 53 4.36 -20.30 1.94
C VAL A 53 2.84 -20.39 1.81
N GLY A 54 2.31 -19.96 0.67
CA GLY A 54 0.88 -19.88 0.38
C GLY A 54 0.26 -18.51 0.63
N ASP A 55 0.94 -17.59 1.34
CA ASP A 55 0.48 -16.21 1.48
C ASP A 55 0.27 -15.60 0.09
N THR A 56 -0.94 -15.10 -0.15
CA THR A 56 -1.34 -14.54 -1.44
C THR A 56 -2.00 -13.18 -1.23
N PHE A 57 -1.56 -12.16 -1.96
CA PHE A 57 -2.07 -10.80 -1.83
C PHE A 57 -1.93 -10.01 -3.13
N GLU A 58 -2.83 -9.06 -3.35
CA GLU A 58 -2.73 -8.12 -4.48
C GLU A 58 -1.76 -7.01 -4.13
N ILE A 59 -0.71 -6.85 -4.93
CA ILE A 59 0.35 -5.87 -4.72
C ILE A 59 0.39 -4.88 -5.88
N SER A 60 0.78 -3.64 -5.61
CA SER A 60 1.00 -2.65 -6.65
C SER A 60 2.07 -1.65 -6.26
N CYS A 61 2.50 -0.83 -7.22
CA CYS A 61 3.41 0.29 -6.96
C CYS A 61 2.89 1.31 -5.92
N HIS A 62 1.60 1.28 -5.60
CA HIS A 62 0.95 2.17 -4.61
C HIS A 62 0.56 1.45 -3.32
N ASN A 63 0.47 0.12 -3.33
CA ASN A 63 0.06 -0.68 -2.20
C ASN A 63 0.98 -1.90 -2.02
N PRO A 64 1.85 -1.92 -0.99
CA PRO A 64 2.70 -3.08 -0.71
C PRO A 64 1.92 -4.26 -0.11
N ALA A 65 0.65 -4.08 0.26
CA ALA A 65 -0.25 -5.12 0.77
C ALA A 65 0.31 -5.95 1.94
N GLY A 66 1.12 -5.31 2.79
CA GLY A 66 1.73 -5.94 3.96
C GLY A 66 3.09 -6.59 3.69
N LEU A 67 3.58 -6.57 2.45
CA LEU A 67 4.97 -6.94 2.15
C LEU A 67 5.92 -6.03 2.91
N CYS A 68 6.92 -6.62 3.58
CA CYS A 68 7.86 -5.83 4.37
C CYS A 68 8.65 -4.84 3.50
N GLY A 69 9.05 -3.71 4.09
CA GLY A 69 9.69 -2.62 3.34
C GLY A 69 10.98 -3.03 2.61
N TYR A 70 11.75 -3.97 3.17
CA TYR A 70 12.97 -4.48 2.54
C TYR A 70 12.67 -5.23 1.25
N PHE A 71 11.72 -6.16 1.28
CA PHE A 71 11.38 -6.95 0.10
C PHE A 71 10.64 -6.08 -0.92
N TYR A 72 9.75 -5.19 -0.49
CA TYR A 72 9.08 -4.27 -1.39
C TYR A 72 10.05 -3.33 -2.11
N HIS A 73 11.03 -2.76 -1.40
CA HIS A 73 12.05 -1.90 -1.99
C HIS A 73 12.85 -2.63 -3.09
N ASP A 74 13.33 -3.84 -2.80
CA ASP A 74 14.11 -4.64 -3.76
C ASP A 74 13.27 -5.07 -4.97
N LEU A 75 12.00 -5.41 -4.73
CA LEU A 75 11.05 -5.79 -5.75
C LEU A 75 10.63 -4.64 -6.68
N PHE A 76 10.57 -3.41 -6.17
CA PHE A 76 9.86 -2.29 -6.81
C PHE A 76 10.25 -2.00 -8.27
N PRO A 77 11.53 -2.06 -8.69
CA PRO A 77 11.90 -1.87 -10.10
C PRO A 77 11.30 -2.93 -11.03
N SER A 78 11.27 -4.19 -10.57
CA SER A 78 10.66 -5.29 -11.32
C SER A 78 9.14 -5.18 -11.31
N LEU A 79 8.53 -4.89 -10.16
CA LEU A 79 7.08 -4.71 -10.04
C LEU A 79 6.58 -3.55 -10.92
N SER A 80 7.27 -2.41 -10.94
CA SER A 80 6.87 -1.28 -11.79
C SER A 80 6.91 -1.63 -13.27
N THR A 81 8.01 -2.21 -13.74
CA THR A 81 8.13 -2.68 -15.13
C THR A 81 7.03 -3.69 -15.46
N PHE A 82 6.80 -4.67 -14.59
CA PHE A 82 5.84 -5.74 -14.81
C PHE A 82 4.38 -5.27 -14.77
N GLN A 83 4.02 -4.42 -13.79
CA GLN A 83 2.67 -3.88 -13.62
C GLN A 83 2.26 -3.00 -14.80
N PHE A 84 3.18 -2.27 -15.42
CA PHE A 84 2.87 -1.40 -16.57
C PHE A 84 3.03 -2.08 -17.93
N GLY A 85 3.15 -3.41 -17.96
CA GLY A 85 3.17 -4.19 -19.21
C GLY A 85 4.56 -4.31 -19.85
N GLY A 86 5.61 -3.84 -19.19
CA GLY A 86 6.99 -4.09 -19.60
C GLY A 86 7.36 -5.57 -19.43
N ALA A 87 8.44 -5.96 -20.11
CA ALA A 87 9.02 -7.29 -20.04
C ALA A 87 10.55 -7.21 -20.12
N LEU A 88 11.24 -8.03 -19.31
CA LEU A 88 12.69 -8.20 -19.40
C LEU A 88 13.03 -9.44 -20.24
N PRO A 89 14.21 -9.51 -20.87
CA PRO A 89 14.57 -10.62 -21.78
C PRO A 89 14.50 -12.03 -21.18
N TRP A 90 14.56 -12.15 -19.85
CA TRP A 90 14.51 -13.43 -19.12
C TRP A 90 13.13 -13.75 -18.53
N TRP A 91 12.16 -12.83 -18.59
CA TRP A 91 10.80 -13.09 -18.13
C TRP A 91 10.00 -13.87 -19.17
N GLN A 92 9.10 -14.74 -18.70
CA GLN A 92 8.30 -15.60 -19.55
C GLN A 92 6.82 -15.41 -19.23
N GLY A 93 6.12 -14.74 -20.15
CA GLY A 93 4.68 -14.51 -20.04
C GLY A 93 4.29 -13.56 -18.91
N ASP A 94 3.21 -13.90 -18.22
CA ASP A 94 2.56 -13.07 -17.20
C ASP A 94 2.85 -13.57 -15.78
N THR A 95 3.98 -14.25 -15.59
CA THR A 95 4.47 -14.69 -14.28
C THR A 95 5.98 -14.44 -14.15
N ILE A 96 6.41 -13.87 -13.01
CA ILE A 96 7.83 -13.65 -12.69
C ILE A 96 8.13 -14.07 -11.26
N THR A 97 9.37 -14.48 -10.99
CA THR A 97 9.84 -14.81 -9.64
C THR A 97 10.66 -13.66 -9.06
N ALA A 98 10.48 -13.38 -7.78
CA ALA A 98 11.25 -12.42 -7.00
C ALA A 98 11.70 -13.04 -5.67
N GLN A 99 12.79 -12.52 -5.13
CA GLN A 99 13.41 -13.05 -3.92
C GLN A 99 13.72 -11.92 -2.95
N CYS A 100 13.51 -12.17 -1.65
CA CYS A 100 13.87 -11.24 -0.60
C CYS A 100 15.40 -11.07 -0.55
N PRO A 101 15.93 -9.86 -0.27
CA PRO A 101 17.38 -9.64 -0.16
C PRO A 101 18.04 -10.41 1.01
N ASP A 102 17.28 -10.90 1.98
CA ASP A 102 17.79 -11.78 3.05
C ASP A 102 17.99 -13.21 2.54
N SER A 103 19.16 -13.49 1.97
CA SER A 103 19.53 -14.84 1.47
C SER A 103 19.67 -15.92 2.56
N TYR A 104 19.79 -15.53 3.84
CA TYR A 104 19.82 -16.47 4.96
C TYR A 104 18.41 -16.97 5.26
N ASN A 105 17.44 -16.06 5.35
CA ASN A 105 16.01 -16.36 5.52
C ASN A 105 15.20 -16.11 4.23
N LEU A 106 15.66 -16.69 3.13
CA LEU A 106 15.20 -16.37 1.79
C LEU A 106 13.70 -16.66 1.61
N VAL A 107 12.94 -15.59 1.38
CA VAL A 107 11.55 -15.66 0.91
C VAL A 107 11.55 -15.59 -0.61
N THR A 108 10.92 -16.56 -1.27
CA THR A 108 10.69 -16.59 -2.72
C THR A 108 9.21 -16.35 -3.00
N MET A 109 8.94 -15.50 -3.98
CA MET A 109 7.61 -15.04 -4.32
C MET A 109 7.43 -15.08 -5.83
N GLU A 110 6.26 -15.53 -6.28
CA GLU A 110 5.83 -15.40 -7.66
C GLU A 110 4.85 -14.23 -7.77
N LEU A 111 5.05 -13.41 -8.80
CA LEU A 111 4.09 -12.38 -9.21
C LEU A 111 3.40 -12.86 -10.49
N THR A 112 2.08 -12.86 -10.48
CA THR A 112 1.27 -13.09 -11.68
C THR A 112 0.46 -11.85 -12.01
N ARG A 113 0.43 -11.46 -13.29
CA ARG A 113 -0.36 -10.30 -13.73
C ARG A 113 -1.54 -10.69 -14.60
N THR A 114 -2.62 -9.93 -14.50
CA THR A 114 -3.83 -10.07 -15.34
C THR A 114 -4.37 -8.69 -15.71
N LYS A 115 -5.13 -8.59 -16.80
CA LYS A 115 -5.80 -7.32 -17.15
C LYS A 115 -6.78 -6.94 -16.03
N ARG A 116 -6.78 -5.67 -15.63
CA ARG A 116 -7.81 -5.15 -14.71
C ARG A 116 -9.16 -5.13 -15.45
N SER A 117 -10.20 -5.67 -14.81
CA SER A 117 -11.60 -5.67 -15.26
C SER A 117 -12.29 -4.35 -14.93
#